data_AF-A0A7Y6XRQ3-F1
#
_entry.id   AF-A0A7Y6XRQ3-F1
#
_cell.length_a   1.000
_cell.length_b   1.000
_cell.length_c   1.000
_cell.angle_alpha   90.00
_cell.angle_beta   90.00
_cell.angle_gamma   90.00
#
_symmetry.space_group_name_H-M   'P 1'
#
loop_
_entity.id
_entity.type
_entity.pdbx_description
1 polymer ?
#
loop_
_entity_poly.entity_id
_entity_poly.type
_entity_poly.pdbx_seq_one_letter_code
_entity_poly.pdbx_strand_id
1 'polypeptide(L)'
;MDYERFFVEFKEKEIEFDFISRKQIVSHKLSNEALFHLPLLAMAILLLSKSVRKPKSNELGQIIGECFERTFVGFKGSSQHLGWSANLRMRTVRALTFLETAKLVTVDLSDSRIKATPNGRKVIEKSLNLDSDLSYTLHIFERNYKDIQVEKKISMELG
;
A
#
# COMPACT_ATOMS: atom_id res chain seq x y z
N MET A 1 -6.67 23.51 -42.04
CA MET A 1 -5.51 22.61 -42.22
C MET A 1 -5.88 21.66 -43.34
N ASP A 2 -5.17 21.72 -44.46
CA ASP A 2 -5.43 20.88 -45.63
C ASP A 2 -4.58 19.62 -45.56
N TYR A 3 -5.17 18.57 -45.01
CA TYR A 3 -4.48 17.31 -44.69
C TYR A 3 -4.04 16.55 -45.95
N GLU A 4 -4.73 16.71 -47.06
CA GLU A 4 -4.41 16.03 -48.31
C GLU A 4 -3.07 16.52 -48.87
N ARG A 5 -2.85 17.83 -48.85
CA ARG A 5 -1.58 18.43 -49.30
C ARG A 5 -0.39 17.99 -48.45
N PHE A 6 -0.62 17.83 -47.15
CA PHE A 6 0.38 17.32 -46.21
C PHE A 6 0.81 15.88 -46.55
N PHE A 7 -0.13 14.97 -46.80
CA PHE A 7 0.20 13.57 -47.11
C PHE A 7 0.86 13.39 -48.48
N VAL A 8 0.53 14.24 -49.46
CA VAL A 8 1.19 14.23 -50.78
C VAL A 8 2.66 14.65 -50.66
N GLU A 9 2.95 15.78 -49.98
CA GLU A 9 4.33 16.24 -49.74
C GLU A 9 5.14 15.24 -48.91
N PHE A 10 4.50 14.56 -47.96
CA PHE A 10 5.13 13.56 -47.12
C PHE A 10 5.60 12.33 -47.92
N LYS A 11 4.81 11.94 -48.92
CA LYS A 11 5.09 10.79 -49.78
C LYS A 11 6.17 11.10 -50.82
N GLU A 12 6.23 12.34 -51.30
CA GLU A 12 7.27 12.80 -52.24
C GLU A 12 8.65 12.95 -51.60
N LYS A 13 8.71 13.22 -50.29
CA LYS A 13 9.97 13.48 -49.58
C LYS A 13 10.66 12.24 -49.00
N GLU A 14 10.15 11.04 -49.28
CA GLU A 14 10.64 9.76 -48.73
C GLU A 14 11.02 9.86 -47.24
N ILE A 15 10.15 10.52 -46.45
CA ILE A 15 10.41 10.74 -45.03
C ILE A 15 10.20 9.40 -44.33
N GLU A 16 11.28 8.64 -44.23
CA GLU A 16 11.33 7.40 -43.47
C GLU A 16 11.29 7.77 -41.99
N PHE A 17 10.08 7.76 -41.41
CA PHE A 17 9.97 7.73 -39.97
C PHE A 17 10.42 6.35 -39.53
N ASP A 18 11.66 6.28 -39.08
CA ASP A 18 12.03 5.28 -38.10
C ASP A 18 11.20 5.61 -36.86
N PHE A 19 9.97 5.10 -36.83
CA PHE A 19 9.31 4.83 -35.58
C PHE A 19 10.27 3.88 -34.91
N ILE A 20 11.21 4.44 -34.13
CA ILE A 20 11.86 3.72 -33.05
C ILE A 20 10.65 3.16 -32.34
N SER A 21 10.33 1.90 -32.65
CA SER A 21 9.26 1.17 -32.03
C SER A 21 9.57 1.41 -30.59
N ARG A 22 8.72 2.19 -29.92
CA ARG A 22 9.04 2.76 -28.62
C ARG A 22 9.00 1.55 -27.74
N LYS A 23 10.12 0.82 -27.71
CA LYS A 23 10.26 -0.61 -27.49
C LYS A 23 9.45 -0.82 -26.26
N GLN A 24 8.21 -1.33 -26.46
CA GLN A 24 7.07 -1.13 -25.58
C GLN A 24 7.66 -0.95 -24.22
N ILE A 25 7.84 0.31 -23.75
CA ILE A 25 8.61 0.52 -22.53
C ILE A 25 7.72 -0.21 -21.59
N VAL A 26 8.14 -1.44 -21.24
CA VAL A 26 7.53 -2.22 -20.20
C VAL A 26 7.68 -1.21 -19.12
N SER A 27 6.56 -0.55 -18.85
CA SER A 27 6.43 0.31 -17.71
C SER A 27 6.82 -0.69 -16.66
N HIS A 28 8.08 -0.60 -16.22
CA HIS A 28 8.47 -0.99 -14.91
C HIS A 28 7.57 -0.07 -14.11
N LYS A 29 6.29 -0.49 -13.96
CA LYS A 29 5.39 -0.12 -12.89
C LYS A 29 6.35 -0.27 -11.74
N LEU A 30 6.88 0.87 -11.28
CA LEU A 30 7.96 0.99 -10.31
C LEU A 30 7.82 -0.21 -9.41
N SER A 31 8.77 -1.15 -9.43
CA SER A 31 8.57 -2.46 -8.80
C SER A 31 8.02 -2.18 -7.42
N ASN A 32 6.72 -2.42 -7.25
CA ASN A 32 5.94 -1.78 -6.19
C ASN A 32 6.44 -2.22 -4.80
N GLU A 33 7.34 -3.22 -4.81
CA GLU A 33 8.26 -3.62 -3.76
C GLU A 33 9.05 -2.50 -3.08
N ALA A 34 9.39 -1.42 -3.80
CA ALA A 34 10.05 -0.26 -3.19
C ALA A 34 9.18 0.30 -2.07
N LEU A 35 7.85 0.31 -2.22
CA LEU A 35 6.94 0.83 -1.19
C LEU A 35 6.85 -0.07 0.05
N PHE A 36 7.41 -1.30 0.01
CA PHE A 36 7.49 -2.20 1.17
C PHE A 36 8.75 -1.95 2.00
N HIS A 37 9.09 -0.69 2.24
CA HIS A 37 10.14 -0.32 3.17
C HIS A 37 9.69 -0.65 4.61
N LEU A 38 10.60 -1.26 5.37
CA LEU A 38 10.36 -1.69 6.76
C LEU A 38 9.78 -0.58 7.65
N PRO A 39 10.26 0.69 7.61
CA PRO A 39 9.73 1.75 8.46
C PRO A 39 8.26 2.05 8.18
N LEU A 40 7.86 2.13 6.91
CA LEU A 40 6.46 2.41 6.54
C LEU A 40 5.54 1.27 6.98
N LEU A 41 5.96 0.02 6.76
CA LEU A 41 5.21 -1.15 7.22
C LEU A 41 5.08 -1.17 8.75
N ALA A 42 6.17 -0.86 9.47
CA ALA A 42 6.15 -0.79 10.93
C ALA A 42 5.19 0.29 11.42
N MET A 43 5.20 1.48 10.80
CA MET A 43 4.27 2.56 11.15
C MET A 43 2.82 2.18 10.85
N ALA A 44 2.54 1.54 9.71
CA ALA A 44 1.21 1.06 9.38
C ALA A 44 0.73 -0.01 10.39
N ILE A 45 1.55 -1.02 10.70
CA ILE A 45 1.19 -2.06 11.69
C ILE A 45 0.95 -1.44 13.06
N LEU A 46 1.81 -0.52 13.49
CA LEU A 46 1.67 0.18 14.78
C LEU A 46 0.37 1.00 14.83
N LEU A 47 0.04 1.69 13.74
CA LEU A 47 -1.23 2.40 13.58
C LEU A 47 -2.45 1.47 13.71
N LEU A 48 -2.44 0.31 13.06
CA LEU A 48 -3.56 -0.63 13.14
C LEU A 48 -3.68 -1.25 14.54
N SER A 49 -2.55 -1.48 15.22
CA SER A 49 -2.51 -2.10 16.55
C SER A 49 -3.09 -1.23 17.68
N LYS A 50 -3.25 0.09 17.45
CA LYS A 50 -3.96 1.00 18.37
C LYS A 50 -5.47 1.09 18.12
N SER A 51 -5.98 0.50 17.03
CA SER A 51 -7.40 0.54 16.69
C SER A 51 -8.26 -0.27 17.69
N VAL A 52 -9.57 0.03 17.72
CA VAL A 52 -10.56 -0.71 18.50
C VAL A 52 -10.65 -2.16 18.00
N ARG A 53 -10.77 -2.34 16.69
CA ARG A 53 -10.66 -3.65 16.03
C ARG A 53 -9.19 -3.84 15.68
N LYS A 54 -8.52 -4.72 16.41
CA LYS A 54 -7.11 -5.00 16.22
C LYS A 54 -6.93 -6.13 15.21
N PRO A 55 -5.98 -6.01 14.26
CA PRO A 55 -5.71 -7.07 13.31
C PRO A 55 -5.10 -8.29 14.01
N LYS A 56 -5.43 -9.49 13.53
CA LYS A 56 -4.69 -10.71 13.84
C LYS A 56 -3.39 -10.76 13.05
N SER A 57 -2.39 -11.44 13.60
CA SER A 57 -1.08 -11.61 12.95
C SER A 57 -1.15 -12.32 11.61
N ASN A 58 -2.06 -13.30 11.46
CA ASN A 58 -2.20 -14.10 10.24
C ASN A 58 -2.87 -13.36 9.06
N GLU A 59 -3.70 -12.35 9.33
CA GLU A 59 -4.37 -11.53 8.31
C GLU A 59 -3.60 -10.23 8.00
N LEU A 60 -2.52 -9.95 8.73
CA LEU A 60 -1.82 -8.66 8.69
C LEU A 60 -1.35 -8.28 7.29
N GLY A 61 -0.71 -9.21 6.56
CA GLY A 61 -0.22 -8.96 5.22
C GLY A 61 -1.34 -8.62 4.22
N GLN A 62 -2.50 -9.28 4.37
CA GLN A 62 -3.65 -8.99 3.53
C GLN A 62 -4.22 -7.60 3.81
N ILE A 63 -4.48 -7.29 5.09
CA ILE A 63 -5.04 -5.99 5.50
C ILE A 63 -4.12 -4.84 5.10
N ILE A 64 -2.81 -4.98 5.33
CA ILE A 64 -1.82 -3.98 4.93
C ILE A 64 -1.83 -3.81 3.42
N GLY A 65 -1.88 -4.91 2.65
CA GLY A 65 -1.98 -4.84 1.20
C GLY A 65 -3.23 -4.10 0.71
N GLU A 66 -4.40 -4.44 1.24
CA GLU A 66 -5.67 -3.77 0.93
C GLU A 66 -5.62 -2.27 1.26
N CYS A 67 -5.01 -1.90 2.40
CA CYS A 67 -4.83 -0.49 2.76
C CYS A 67 -3.86 0.23 1.81
N PHE A 68 -2.76 -0.41 1.42
CA PHE A 68 -1.78 0.16 0.49
C PHE A 68 -2.41 0.43 -0.89
N GLU A 69 -3.22 -0.51 -1.39
CA GLU A 69 -3.94 -0.34 -2.66
C GLU A 69 -4.92 0.83 -2.66
N ARG A 70 -5.61 1.04 -1.53
CA ARG A 70 -6.57 2.15 -1.39
C ARG A 70 -5.88 3.50 -1.16
N THR A 71 -4.76 3.51 -0.45
CA THR A 71 -4.03 4.74 -0.10
C THR A 71 -3.17 5.26 -1.25
N PHE A 72 -2.46 4.38 -1.97
CA PHE A 72 -1.45 4.80 -2.94
C PHE A 72 -1.92 4.62 -4.38
N VAL A 73 -1.90 5.71 -5.16
CA VAL A 73 -2.35 5.73 -6.57
C VAL A 73 -1.57 4.74 -7.45
N GLY A 74 -0.29 4.50 -7.15
CA GLY A 74 0.57 3.54 -7.88
C GLY A 74 0.15 2.06 -7.79
N PHE A 75 -0.82 1.74 -6.93
CA PHE A 75 -1.39 0.40 -6.79
C PHE A 75 -2.83 0.27 -7.29
N LYS A 76 -3.50 1.38 -7.62
CA LYS A 76 -4.86 1.36 -8.17
C LYS A 76 -4.85 0.67 -9.53
N GLY A 77 -5.58 -0.44 -9.66
CA GLY A 77 -5.65 -1.23 -10.89
C GLY A 77 -4.41 -2.10 -11.15
N SER A 78 -3.57 -2.35 -10.14
CA SER A 78 -2.52 -3.35 -10.29
C SER A 78 -3.15 -4.74 -10.43
N SER A 79 -2.75 -5.50 -11.46
CA SER A 79 -3.24 -6.84 -11.75
C SER A 79 -2.82 -7.90 -10.73
N GLN A 80 -2.00 -7.51 -9.75
CA GLN A 80 -1.55 -8.35 -8.64
C GLN A 80 -2.17 -7.79 -7.37
N HIS A 81 -3.25 -8.40 -6.88
CA HIS A 81 -3.83 -8.04 -5.60
C HIS A 81 -2.75 -8.12 -4.50
N LEU A 82 -2.35 -6.96 -3.99
CA LEU A 82 -1.21 -6.79 -3.11
C LEU A 82 -1.38 -7.55 -1.79
N GLY A 83 -2.61 -7.72 -1.31
CA GLY A 83 -2.93 -8.57 -0.16
C GLY A 83 -2.51 -10.04 -0.33
N TRP A 84 -2.22 -10.48 -1.56
CA TRP A 84 -1.74 -11.81 -1.90
C TRP A 84 -0.24 -11.87 -2.21
N SER A 85 0.46 -10.74 -2.18
CA SER A 85 1.91 -10.70 -2.41
C SER A 85 2.67 -11.43 -1.30
N ALA A 86 3.35 -12.52 -1.66
CA ALA A 86 4.21 -13.27 -0.75
C ALA A 86 5.34 -12.39 -0.18
N ASN A 87 5.90 -11.49 -1.01
CA ASN A 87 6.94 -10.56 -0.59
C ASN A 87 6.41 -9.55 0.45
N LEU A 88 5.23 -8.97 0.23
CA LEU A 88 4.60 -8.10 1.23
C LEU A 88 4.37 -8.85 2.54
N ARG A 89 3.80 -10.07 2.48
CA ARG A 89 3.53 -10.89 3.67
C ARG A 89 4.82 -11.14 4.47
N MET A 90 5.90 -11.57 3.81
CA MET A 90 7.19 -11.77 4.47
C MET A 90 7.71 -10.47 5.11
N ARG A 91 7.59 -9.33 4.43
CA ARG A 91 8.03 -8.03 4.96
C ARG A 91 7.16 -7.54 6.12
N THR A 92 5.86 -7.82 6.11
CA THR A 92 4.98 -7.52 7.26
C THR A 92 5.33 -8.34 8.49
N VAL A 93 5.75 -9.61 8.31
CA VAL A 93 6.29 -10.42 9.42
C VAL A 93 7.55 -9.77 9.98
N ARG A 94 8.51 -9.39 9.12
CA ARG A 94 9.74 -8.71 9.57
C ARG A 94 9.45 -7.39 10.29
N ALA A 95 8.49 -6.61 9.82
CA ALA A 95 8.05 -5.37 10.45
C ALA A 95 7.39 -5.61 11.81
N LEU A 96 6.54 -6.63 11.93
CA LEU A 96 5.95 -7.04 13.20
C LEU A 96 7.02 -7.49 14.20
N THR A 97 7.95 -8.35 13.79
CA THR A 97 9.07 -8.81 14.62
C THR A 97 9.95 -7.64 15.09
N PHE A 98 10.21 -6.67 14.22
CA PHE A 98 10.92 -5.44 14.59
C PHE A 98 10.18 -4.68 15.70
N LEU A 99 8.86 -4.48 15.56
CA LEU A 99 8.05 -3.77 16.55
C LEU A 99 7.95 -4.53 17.89
N GLU A 100 7.86 -5.86 17.86
CA GLU A 100 7.86 -6.70 19.08
C GLU A 100 9.22 -6.63 19.79
N THR A 101 10.32 -6.74 19.03
CA THR A 101 11.69 -6.61 19.55
C THR A 101 11.91 -5.23 20.16
N ALA A 102 11.37 -4.18 19.54
CA ALA A 102 11.41 -2.81 20.05
C ALA A 102 10.40 -2.54 21.20
N LYS A 103 9.62 -3.55 21.61
CA LYS A 103 8.58 -3.45 22.66
C LYS A 103 7.51 -2.39 22.38
N LEU A 104 7.23 -2.12 21.10
CA LEU A 104 6.20 -1.18 20.66
C LEU A 104 4.84 -1.86 20.47
N VAL A 105 4.84 -3.15 20.18
CA VAL A 105 3.62 -3.98 20.11
C VAL A 105 3.81 -5.29 20.86
N THR A 106 2.70 -5.96 21.15
CA THR A 106 2.66 -7.36 21.61
C THR A 106 1.64 -8.12 20.79
N VAL A 107 1.90 -9.41 20.53
CA VAL A 107 0.90 -10.34 19.97
C VAL A 107 0.27 -11.12 21.12
N ASP A 108 -1.06 -11.07 21.21
CA ASP A 108 -1.80 -11.84 22.20
C ASP A 108 -1.75 -13.34 21.85
N LEU A 109 -1.31 -14.18 22.79
CA LEU A 109 -1.18 -15.62 22.57
C LEU A 109 -2.53 -16.32 22.44
N SER A 110 -3.61 -15.75 22.98
CA SER A 110 -4.93 -16.38 23.01
C SER A 110 -5.71 -16.20 21.70
N ASP A 111 -5.63 -15.02 21.07
CA ASP A 111 -6.40 -14.69 19.86
C ASP A 111 -5.55 -14.17 18.69
N SER A 112 -4.22 -14.15 18.84
CA SER A 112 -3.25 -13.68 17.85
C SER A 112 -3.40 -12.21 17.46
N ARG A 113 -4.12 -11.40 18.24
CA ARG A 113 -4.28 -9.97 17.93
C ARG A 113 -3.06 -9.16 18.33
N ILE A 114 -2.72 -8.20 17.48
CA ILE A 114 -1.59 -7.29 17.68
C ILE A 114 -2.06 -6.08 18.47
N LYS A 115 -1.42 -5.80 19.62
CA LYS A 115 -1.76 -4.69 20.54
C LYS A 115 -0.59 -3.72 20.65
N ALA A 116 -0.85 -2.43 20.49
CA ALA A 116 0.14 -1.40 20.81
C ALA A 116 0.43 -1.37 22.33
N THR A 117 1.71 -1.35 22.71
CA THR A 117 2.14 -1.09 24.09
C THR A 117 1.94 0.40 24.43
N PRO A 118 2.04 0.82 25.70
CA PRO A 118 2.02 2.24 26.04
C PRO A 118 3.07 3.07 25.30
N ASN A 119 4.27 2.51 25.08
CA ASN A 119 5.32 3.17 24.30
C ASN A 119 4.97 3.21 22.81
N GLY A 120 4.45 2.12 22.25
CA GLY A 120 3.97 2.09 20.87
C GLY A 120 2.89 3.14 20.60
N ARG A 121 1.94 3.30 21.52
CA ARG A 121 0.91 4.34 21.44
C ARG A 121 1.50 5.75 21.39
N LYS A 122 2.44 6.07 22.28
CA LYS A 122 3.13 7.37 22.28
C LYS A 122 3.85 7.64 20.96
N VAL A 123 4.51 6.62 20.39
CA VAL A 123 5.22 6.76 19.10
C VAL A 123 4.24 7.12 17.98
N ILE A 124 3.14 6.36 17.84
CA ILE A 124 2.20 6.61 16.76
C ILE A 124 1.40 7.90 16.96
N GLU A 125 1.02 8.23 18.20
CA GLU A 125 0.35 9.51 18.53
C GLU A 125 1.24 10.69 18.17
N LYS A 126 2.54 10.62 18.50
CA LYS A 126 3.50 11.64 18.08
C LYS A 126 3.53 11.77 16.57
N SER A 127 3.63 10.67 15.83
CA SER A 127 3.66 10.69 14.35
C SER A 127 2.39 11.24 13.71
N LEU A 128 1.22 11.03 14.31
CA LEU A 128 -0.05 11.58 13.82
C LEU A 128 -0.19 13.09 14.10
N ASN A 129 0.42 13.58 15.18
CA ASN A 129 0.33 15.00 15.56
C ASN A 129 1.37 15.90 14.86
N LEU A 130 2.23 15.33 14.01
CA LEU A 130 3.15 16.10 13.19
C LEU A 130 2.45 16.65 11.95
N ASP A 131 2.72 17.89 11.58
CA ASP A 131 2.33 18.43 10.28
C ASP A 131 3.31 17.93 9.21
N SER A 132 3.02 16.76 8.64
CA SER A 132 3.91 16.08 7.69
C SER A 132 3.15 15.15 6.74
N ASP A 133 3.73 14.86 5.58
CA ASP A 133 3.20 13.89 4.63
C ASP A 133 2.98 12.50 5.23
N LEU A 134 3.82 12.12 6.20
CA LEU A 134 3.67 10.88 6.94
C LEU A 134 2.37 10.89 7.76
N SER A 135 2.11 11.97 8.51
CA SER A 135 0.86 12.08 9.29
C SER A 135 -0.36 12.01 8.37
N TYR A 136 -0.36 12.78 7.28
CA TYR A 136 -1.43 12.76 6.29
C TYR A 136 -1.67 11.34 5.74
N THR A 137 -0.59 10.65 5.36
CA THR A 137 -0.64 9.26 4.88
C THR A 137 -1.21 8.33 5.94
N LEU A 138 -0.77 8.44 7.20
CA LEU A 138 -1.26 7.61 8.31
C LEU A 138 -2.76 7.86 8.59
N HIS A 139 -3.24 9.09 8.46
CA HIS A 139 -4.68 9.37 8.58
C HIS A 139 -5.51 8.72 7.47
N ILE A 140 -5.02 8.74 6.22
CA ILE A 140 -5.68 8.02 5.11
C ILE A 140 -5.67 6.51 5.37
N PHE A 141 -4.54 5.97 5.85
CA PHE A 141 -4.43 4.55 6.24
C PHE A 141 -5.45 4.16 7.30
N GLU A 142 -5.59 4.96 8.35
CA GLU A 142 -6.51 4.68 9.46
C GLU A 142 -7.96 4.67 8.96
N ARG A 143 -8.32 5.60 8.07
CA ARG A 143 -9.64 5.65 7.44
C ARG A 143 -9.89 4.41 6.58
N ASN A 144 -8.97 4.10 5.66
CA ASN A 144 -9.11 2.94 4.77
C ASN A 144 -9.24 1.64 5.57
N TYR A 145 -8.50 1.50 6.68
CA TYR A 145 -8.63 0.35 7.56
C TYR A 145 -10.02 0.26 8.19
N LYS A 146 -10.57 1.37 8.70
CA LYS A 146 -11.94 1.40 9.25
C LYS A 146 -12.97 1.01 8.19
N ASP A 147 -12.83 1.54 6.98
CA ASP A 147 -13.74 1.24 5.86
C ASP A 147 -13.71 -0.27 5.51
N ILE A 148 -12.52 -0.86 5.38
CA ILE A 148 -12.35 -2.31 5.15
C ILE A 148 -13.02 -3.14 6.27
N GLN A 149 -12.87 -2.71 7.52
CA GLN A 149 -13.47 -3.42 8.66
C GLN A 149 -14.99 -3.31 8.69
N VAL A 150 -15.55 -2.19 8.23
CA VAL A 150 -17.00 -2.00 8.08
C VAL A 150 -17.53 -2.87 6.95
N GLU A 151 -16.88 -2.83 5.78
CA GLU A 151 -17.25 -3.67 4.62
C GLU A 151 -17.25 -5.16 4.99
N LYS A 152 -16.19 -5.66 5.63
CA LYS A 152 -16.11 -7.06 6.09
C LYS A 152 -17.25 -7.41 7.03
N LYS A 153 -17.65 -6.50 7.93
CA LYS A 153 -18.78 -6.73 8.83
C LYS A 153 -20.10 -6.84 8.06
N ILE A 154 -20.37 -5.91 7.15
CA ILE A 154 -21.59 -5.91 6.33
C ILE A 154 -21.69 -7.18 5.49
N SER A 155 -20.58 -7.62 4.87
CA SER A 155 -20.56 -8.86 4.09
C SER A 155 -20.86 -10.11 4.92
N MET A 156 -20.52 -10.14 6.21
CA MET A 156 -20.85 -11.25 7.11
C MET A 156 -22.30 -11.21 7.61
N GLU A 157 -22.95 -10.04 7.62
CA GLU A 157 -24.35 -9.89 8.03
C GLU A 157 -25.34 -10.19 6.89
N LEU A 158 -24.87 -10.13 5.63
CA LEU A 158 -25.68 -10.34 4.42
C LEU A 158 -25.52 -11.73 3.79
N GLY A 159 -24.59 -12.57 4.29
CA GLY A 159 -24.33 -13.93 3.82
C GLY A 159 -24.77 -14.98 4.83
#